data_AF-A0A9D2R8N6-F1
#
_entry.id   AF-A0A9D2R8N6-F1
#
_cell.length_a   1.000
_cell.length_b   1.000
_cell.length_c   1.000
_cell.angle_alpha   90.00
_cell.angle_beta   90.00
_cell.angle_gamma   90.00
#
_symmetry.space_group_name_H-M   'P 1'
#
loop_
_entity.id
_entity.type
_entity.pdbx_description
1 polymer ?
#
loop_
_entity_poly.entity_id
_entity_poly.type
_entity_poly.pdbx_seq_one_letter_code
_entity_poly.pdbx_strand_id
1 'polypeptide(L)'
;MKNEKILKEWMEFAEMDFLTAKHLYEHMYPKPLEIICYHCQQAIEKLLKGVLISRGVAIKKTHDLGLLAEMLQEYAEVDEKYLEMCDDLTPYGVKIRYPQELFIEEYHVKKALEETQELYDWLLTLLQTEKRNSEDAEGQEESGEENYF
;
A
#
# COMPACT_ATOMS: atom_id res chain seq x y z
N MET A 1 -0.95 -4.19 -20.24
CA MET A 1 0.16 -5.10 -20.64
C MET A 1 1.59 -4.77 -20.17
N LYS A 2 1.98 -3.54 -19.76
CA LYS A 2 3.29 -3.30 -19.05
C LYS A 2 3.11 -2.90 -17.59
N ASN A 3 2.12 -2.04 -17.32
CA ASN A 3 1.81 -1.59 -15.96
C ASN A 3 1.22 -2.71 -15.09
N GLU A 4 0.48 -3.66 -15.65
CA GLU A 4 -0.10 -4.78 -14.88
C GLU A 4 0.96 -5.74 -14.34
N LYS A 5 2.00 -6.04 -15.12
CA LYS A 5 3.10 -6.88 -14.67
C LYS A 5 3.88 -6.18 -13.54
N ILE A 6 4.18 -4.89 -13.74
CA ILE A 6 4.87 -4.08 -12.73
C ILE A 6 4.00 -4.01 -11.46
N LEU A 7 2.70 -3.69 -11.58
CA LEU A 7 1.76 -3.66 -10.48
C LEU A 7 1.75 -4.98 -9.71
N LYS A 8 1.70 -6.12 -10.41
CA LYS A 8 1.74 -7.44 -9.78
C LYS A 8 3.00 -7.65 -8.95
N GLU A 9 4.17 -7.27 -9.46
CA GLU A 9 5.43 -7.35 -8.72
C GLU A 9 5.41 -6.48 -7.45
N TRP A 10 4.85 -5.25 -7.53
CA TRP A 10 4.68 -4.38 -6.35
C TRP A 10 3.72 -4.97 -5.31
N MET A 11 2.62 -5.58 -5.76
CA MET A 11 1.65 -6.25 -4.88
C MET A 11 2.28 -7.46 -4.17
N GLU A 12 3.03 -8.30 -4.90
CA GLU A 12 3.72 -9.46 -4.33
C GLU A 12 4.75 -9.04 -3.28
N PHE A 13 5.49 -7.94 -3.50
CA PHE A 13 6.39 -7.41 -2.49
C PHE A 13 5.66 -6.87 -1.26
N ALA A 14 4.58 -6.11 -1.47
CA ALA A 14 3.76 -5.59 -0.37
C ALA A 14 3.17 -6.72 0.49
N GLU A 15 2.64 -7.76 -0.16
CA GLU A 15 2.11 -8.94 0.51
C GLU A 15 3.19 -9.66 1.33
N MET A 16 4.37 -9.87 0.74
CA MET A 16 5.48 -10.55 1.41
C MET A 16 5.95 -9.78 2.65
N ASP A 17 6.02 -8.44 2.59
CA ASP A 17 6.34 -7.63 3.76
C ASP A 17 5.28 -7.77 4.85
N PHE A 18 3.99 -7.70 4.49
CA PHE A 18 2.92 -7.78 5.48
C PHE A 18 2.85 -9.16 6.14
N LEU A 19 2.99 -10.23 5.35
CA LEU A 19 3.06 -11.60 5.88
C LEU A 19 4.28 -11.79 6.79
N THR A 20 5.42 -11.17 6.44
CA THR A 20 6.62 -11.19 7.28
C THR A 20 6.37 -10.49 8.62
N ALA A 21 5.75 -9.30 8.61
CA ALA A 21 5.39 -8.56 9.82
C ALA A 21 4.50 -9.41 10.75
N LYS A 22 3.44 -10.03 10.21
CA LYS A 22 2.54 -10.92 10.95
C LYS A 22 3.29 -12.14 11.52
N HIS A 23 4.08 -12.81 10.69
CA HIS A 23 4.82 -14.00 11.09
C HIS A 23 5.81 -13.71 12.22
N LEU A 24 6.57 -12.61 12.11
CA LEU A 24 7.51 -12.19 13.15
C LEU A 24 6.80 -11.87 14.47
N TYR A 25 5.65 -11.18 14.39
CA TYR A 25 4.85 -10.86 15.57
C TYR A 25 4.27 -12.11 16.26
N GLU A 26 3.80 -13.09 15.49
CA GLU A 26 3.16 -14.30 16.02
C GLU A 26 4.16 -15.32 16.56
N HIS A 27 5.31 -15.49 15.90
CA HIS A 27 6.16 -16.66 16.09
C HIS A 27 7.58 -16.38 16.60
N MET A 28 8.10 -15.14 16.50
CA MET A 28 9.48 -14.84 16.90
C MET A 28 9.58 -14.34 18.33
N TYR A 29 10.51 -14.90 19.11
CA TYR A 29 10.78 -14.48 20.49
C TYR A 29 12.29 -14.35 20.79
N PRO A 30 12.76 -13.23 21.38
CA PRO A 30 12.00 -12.01 21.65
C PRO A 30 11.49 -11.35 20.35
N LYS A 31 10.33 -10.69 20.42
CA LYS A 31 9.72 -10.05 19.25
C LYS A 31 10.62 -8.92 18.76
N PRO A 32 11.03 -8.89 17.47
CA PRO A 32 11.83 -7.79 16.93
C PRO A 32 10.91 -6.62 16.54
N LEU A 33 10.48 -5.84 17.53
CA LEU A 33 9.42 -4.84 17.39
C LEU A 33 9.67 -3.85 16.24
N GLU A 34 10.89 -3.35 16.17
CA GLU A 34 11.38 -2.46 15.13
C GLU A 34 11.28 -3.08 13.73
N ILE A 35 11.68 -4.33 13.59
CA ILE A 35 11.66 -5.04 12.30
C ILE A 35 10.21 -5.25 11.85
N ILE A 36 9.30 -5.55 12.77
CA ILE A 36 7.88 -5.71 12.47
C ILE A 36 7.29 -4.38 11.98
N CYS A 37 7.54 -3.28 12.68
CA CYS A 37 7.08 -1.94 12.27
C CYS A 37 7.67 -1.51 10.92
N TYR A 38 8.94 -1.83 10.65
CA TYR A 38 9.57 -1.58 9.36
C TYR A 38 8.85 -2.31 8.22
N HIS A 39 8.52 -3.60 8.39
CA HIS A 39 7.78 -4.34 7.37
C HIS A 39 6.34 -3.83 7.18
N CYS A 40 5.69 -3.34 8.23
CA CYS A 40 4.39 -2.65 8.13
C CYS A 40 4.47 -1.44 7.20
N GLN A 41 5.44 -0.54 7.43
CA GLN A 41 5.65 0.65 6.60
C GLN A 41 5.99 0.25 5.15
N GLN A 42 6.88 -0.73 4.95
CA GLN A 42 7.28 -1.18 3.62
C GLN A 42 6.13 -1.80 2.83
N ALA A 43 5.26 -2.57 3.47
CA ALA A 43 4.07 -3.14 2.85
C ALA A 43 3.18 -2.04 2.27
N ILE A 44 2.87 -1.02 3.07
CA ILE A 44 2.03 0.10 2.64
C ILE A 44 2.73 0.96 1.59
N GLU A 45 4.03 1.26 1.73
CA GLU A 45 4.78 2.02 0.73
C GLU A 45 4.71 1.38 -0.65
N LYS A 46 4.93 0.07 -0.71
CA LYS A 46 4.93 -0.69 -1.95
C LYS A 46 3.54 -0.77 -2.56
N LEU A 47 2.51 -0.97 -1.73
CA LEU A 47 1.15 -1.04 -2.22
C LEU A 47 0.66 0.32 -2.74
N LEU A 48 0.91 1.42 -2.01
CA LEU A 48 0.62 2.79 -2.47
C LEU A 48 1.29 3.09 -3.82
N LYS A 49 2.57 2.75 -3.97
CA LYS A 49 3.29 2.89 -5.24
C LYS A 49 2.68 2.02 -6.34
N GLY A 50 2.25 0.81 -6.01
CA GLY A 50 1.49 -0.05 -6.92
C GLY A 50 0.22 0.63 -7.46
N VAL A 51 -0.62 1.17 -6.56
CA VAL A 51 -1.85 1.89 -6.95
C VAL A 51 -1.53 3.11 -7.84
N LEU A 52 -0.52 3.89 -7.48
CA LEU A 52 -0.10 5.05 -8.29
C LEU A 52 0.34 4.62 -9.71
N ILE A 53 1.10 3.52 -9.84
CA ILE A 53 1.50 2.97 -11.15
C ILE A 53 0.29 2.50 -11.95
N SER A 54 -0.71 1.87 -11.31
CA SER A 54 -1.92 1.42 -12.02
C SER A 54 -2.69 2.61 -12.59
N ARG A 55 -2.57 3.79 -11.97
CA ARG A 55 -3.13 5.07 -12.43
C ARG A 55 -2.22 5.84 -13.40
N GLY A 56 -1.12 5.24 -13.84
CA GLY A 56 -0.18 5.86 -14.78
C GLY A 56 0.71 6.95 -14.14
N VAL A 57 0.74 7.05 -12.81
CA VAL A 57 1.53 8.05 -12.09
C VAL A 57 2.99 7.60 -11.98
N ALA A 58 3.92 8.52 -12.25
CA ALA A 58 5.34 8.28 -12.08
C ALA A 58 5.69 8.20 -10.58
N ILE A 59 6.39 7.12 -10.18
CA ILE A 59 6.79 6.89 -8.79
C ILE A 59 7.80 7.97 -8.35
N LYS A 60 7.46 8.70 -7.28
CA LYS A 60 8.42 9.55 -6.57
C LYS A 60 9.32 8.70 -5.68
N LYS A 61 10.62 9.02 -5.64
CA LYS A 61 11.57 8.42 -4.69
C LYS A 61 11.39 9.06 -3.31
N THR A 62 10.33 8.67 -2.61
CA THR A 62 10.02 9.07 -1.25
C THR A 62 9.64 7.84 -0.41
N HIS A 63 9.84 7.97 0.91
CA HIS A 63 9.41 7.02 1.95
C HIS A 63 8.27 7.58 2.80
N ASP A 64 7.84 8.80 2.49
CA ASP A 64 6.72 9.46 3.14
C ASP A 64 5.41 8.88 2.59
N LEU A 65 4.70 8.15 3.44
CA LEU A 65 3.45 7.50 3.05
C LEU A 65 2.32 8.52 2.91
N GLY A 66 2.31 9.57 3.74
CA GLY A 66 1.33 10.65 3.67
C GLY A 66 1.38 11.33 2.29
N LEU A 67 2.57 11.69 1.82
CA LEU A 67 2.76 12.25 0.48
C LEU A 67 2.32 11.30 -0.65
N LEU A 68 2.50 9.99 -0.48
CA LEU A 68 2.04 9.01 -1.47
C LEU A 68 0.50 8.87 -1.47
N ALA A 69 -0.13 8.92 -0.29
CA ALA A 69 -1.57 8.87 -0.14
C ALA A 69 -2.25 10.16 -0.64
N GLU A 70 -1.65 11.33 -0.41
CA GLU A 70 -2.11 12.61 -0.98
C GLU A 70 -2.14 12.56 -2.51
N MET A 71 -1.13 11.95 -3.15
CA MET A 71 -1.11 11.79 -4.61
C MET A 71 -2.28 10.93 -5.13
N LEU A 72 -2.88 10.07 -4.30
CA LEU A 72 -4.06 9.30 -4.68
C LEU A 72 -5.34 10.13 -4.70
N GLN A 73 -5.38 11.28 -4.03
CA GLN A 73 -6.57 12.16 -4.00
C GLN A 73 -6.95 12.68 -5.39
N GLU A 74 -6.01 12.73 -6.34
CA GLU A 74 -6.31 13.06 -7.74
C GLU A 74 -7.14 11.98 -8.46
N TYR A 75 -7.22 10.76 -7.91
CA TYR A 75 -7.80 9.59 -8.57
C TYR A 75 -8.81 8.80 -7.72
N ALA A 76 -8.93 9.10 -6.43
CA ALA A 76 -9.83 8.43 -5.51
C ALA A 76 -10.17 9.35 -4.32
N GLU A 77 -11.31 9.11 -3.68
CA GLU A 77 -11.60 9.71 -2.39
C GLU A 77 -10.72 9.05 -1.31
N VAL A 78 -10.01 9.87 -0.56
CA VAL A 78 -9.10 9.43 0.51
C VAL A 78 -9.59 10.06 1.81
N ASP A 79 -10.16 9.23 2.69
CA ASP A 79 -10.57 9.67 4.02
C ASP A 79 -9.36 10.13 4.84
N GLU A 80 -9.58 11.14 5.69
CA GLU A 80 -8.55 11.71 6.59
C GLU A 80 -7.86 10.64 7.45
N LYS A 81 -8.62 9.63 7.91
CA LYS A 81 -8.07 8.52 8.70
C LYS A 81 -6.94 7.77 7.97
N TYR A 82 -6.98 7.63 6.65
CA TYR A 82 -5.94 6.92 5.91
C TYR A 82 -4.67 7.74 5.82
N LEU A 83 -4.79 9.08 5.77
CA LEU A 83 -3.65 9.99 5.85
C LEU A 83 -2.99 9.91 7.23
N GLU A 84 -3.79 9.93 8.30
CA GLU A 84 -3.28 9.78 9.68
C GLU A 84 -2.53 8.45 9.88
N MET A 85 -3.09 7.34 9.41
CA MET A 85 -2.42 6.03 9.47
C MET A 85 -1.11 5.99 8.67
N CYS A 86 -1.08 6.68 7.50
CA CYS A 86 0.15 6.80 6.71
C CYS A 86 1.22 7.61 7.45
N ASP A 87 0.84 8.70 8.12
CA ASP A 87 1.74 9.53 8.92
C ASP A 87 2.29 8.76 10.12
N ASP A 88 1.45 7.96 10.78
CA ASP A 88 1.84 7.11 11.91
C ASP A 88 2.86 6.02 11.51
N LEU A 89 2.71 5.44 10.33
CA LEU A 89 3.61 4.41 9.81
C LEU A 89 4.91 4.97 9.22
N THR A 90 4.91 6.20 8.69
CA THR A 90 6.06 6.81 8.01
C THR A 90 7.37 6.81 8.83
N PRO A 91 7.38 7.14 10.14
CA PRO A 91 8.57 7.06 10.98
C PRO A 91 9.29 5.72 10.95
N TYR A 92 8.57 4.61 10.78
CA TYR A 92 9.14 3.27 10.82
C TYR A 92 10.04 2.94 9.62
N GLY A 93 9.87 3.62 8.48
CA GLY A 93 10.74 3.43 7.30
C GLY A 93 12.11 4.09 7.41
N VAL A 94 12.27 5.07 8.31
CA VAL A 94 13.43 5.97 8.33
C VAL A 94 14.18 5.95 9.67
N LYS A 95 13.44 5.99 10.78
CA LYS A 95 13.98 6.24 12.13
C LYS A 95 14.36 4.97 12.91
N ILE A 96 14.10 3.80 12.34
CA ILE A 96 14.46 2.51 12.95
C ILE A 96 15.97 2.19 12.86
N ARG A 97 16.74 3.04 12.16
CA ARG A 97 18.17 2.81 11.89
C ARG A 97 19.09 3.12 13.08
N TYR A 98 18.62 3.82 14.11
CA TYR A 98 19.41 4.16 15.28
C TYR A 98 18.68 3.79 16.58
N PRO A 99 19.30 3.01 17.49
CA PRO A 99 18.67 2.53 18.74
C PRO A 99 18.17 3.62 19.70
N GLN A 100 18.46 4.89 19.41
CA GLN A 100 18.18 6.05 20.27
C GLN A 100 16.99 6.87 19.78
N GLU A 101 16.45 6.59 18.58
CA GLU A 101 15.50 7.47 17.90
C GLU A 101 14.03 7.08 18.08
N LEU A 102 13.73 5.80 18.35
CA LEU A 102 12.38 5.32 18.59
C LEU A 102 12.38 4.28 19.71
N PHE A 103 11.67 4.59 20.80
CA PHE A 103 11.33 3.60 21.81
C PHE A 103 10.06 2.88 21.36
N ILE A 104 10.21 1.67 20.82
CA ILE A 104 9.08 0.86 20.36
C ILE A 104 8.70 -0.15 21.43
N GLU A 105 7.40 -0.24 21.66
CA GLU A 105 6.78 -1.15 22.62
C GLU A 105 5.76 -2.02 21.87
N GLU A 106 5.35 -3.13 22.47
CA GLU A 106 4.43 -4.07 21.82
C GLU A 106 3.10 -3.42 21.41
N TYR A 107 2.62 -2.39 22.13
CA TYR A 107 1.41 -1.67 21.74
C TYR A 107 1.59 -0.88 20.44
N HIS A 108 2.78 -0.32 20.19
CA HIS A 108 3.08 0.37 18.93
C HIS A 108 3.04 -0.61 17.76
N VAL A 109 3.55 -1.83 17.97
CA VAL A 109 3.53 -2.89 16.95
C VAL A 109 2.12 -3.36 16.64
N LYS A 110 1.28 -3.54 17.67
CA LYS A 110 -0.14 -3.89 17.50
C LYS A 110 -0.86 -2.83 16.66
N LYS A 111 -0.71 -1.55 17.04
CA LYS A 111 -1.28 -0.43 16.30
C LYS A 111 -0.80 -0.44 14.83
N ALA A 112 0.51 -0.58 14.59
CA ALA A 112 1.07 -0.62 13.25
C ALA A 112 0.49 -1.77 12.40
N LEU A 113 0.29 -2.96 12.98
CA LEU A 113 -0.31 -4.10 12.29
C LEU A 113 -1.80 -3.87 11.96
N GLU A 114 -2.54 -3.25 12.88
CA GLU A 114 -3.96 -2.90 12.69
C GLU A 114 -4.13 -1.87 11.57
N GLU A 115 -3.34 -0.78 11.60
CA GLU A 115 -3.35 0.26 10.57
C GLU A 115 -2.87 -0.28 9.23
N THR A 116 -1.85 -1.13 9.22
CA THR A 116 -1.39 -1.80 8.00
C THR A 116 -2.50 -2.66 7.42
N GLN A 117 -3.24 -3.42 8.22
CA GLN A 117 -4.36 -4.22 7.73
C GLN A 117 -5.43 -3.33 7.09
N GLU A 118 -5.86 -2.27 7.77
CA GLU A 118 -6.91 -1.37 7.28
C GLU A 118 -6.50 -0.66 5.98
N LEU A 119 -5.29 -0.12 5.93
CA LEU A 119 -4.75 0.50 4.72
C LEU A 119 -4.59 -0.51 3.58
N TYR A 120 -4.10 -1.72 3.87
CA TYR A 120 -3.91 -2.76 2.87
C TYR A 120 -5.24 -3.14 2.22
N ASP A 121 -6.27 -3.36 3.04
CA ASP A 121 -7.62 -3.68 2.54
C ASP A 121 -8.19 -2.53 1.71
N TRP A 122 -8.10 -1.30 2.19
CA TRP A 122 -8.53 -0.11 1.45
C TRP A 122 -7.83 0.00 0.08
N LEU A 123 -6.51 -0.12 0.02
CA LEU A 123 -5.75 -0.02 -1.23
C LEU A 123 -6.12 -1.14 -2.22
N LEU A 124 -6.41 -2.34 -1.74
CA LEU A 124 -6.93 -3.42 -2.58
C LEU A 124 -8.30 -3.07 -3.20
N THR A 125 -9.18 -2.37 -2.47
CA THR A 125 -10.47 -1.93 -3.04
C THR A 125 -10.29 -0.95 -4.20
N LEU A 126 -9.27 -0.08 -4.14
CA LEU A 126 -8.95 0.85 -5.23
C LEU A 126 -8.50 0.10 -6.48
N LEU A 127 -7.65 -0.93 -6.33
CA LEU A 127 -7.17 -1.76 -7.44
C LEU A 127 -8.29 -2.60 -8.07
N GLN A 128 -9.25 -3.08 -7.28
CA GLN A 128 -10.40 -3.83 -7.79
C GLN A 128 -11.39 -2.94 -8.54
N THR A 129 -11.61 -1.71 -8.06
CA THR A 129 -12.48 -0.73 -8.71
C THR A 129 -11.94 -0.35 -10.09
N GLU A 130 -10.62 -0.22 -10.21
CA GLU A 130 -9.96 0.05 -11.49
C GLU A 130 -10.23 -1.04 -12.53
N LYS A 131 -10.06 -2.32 -12.14
CA LYS A 131 -10.28 -3.45 -13.06
C LYS A 131 -11.70 -3.51 -13.59
N ARG A 132 -12.69 -3.26 -12.72
CA ARG A 132 -14.10 -3.21 -13.15
C ARG A 132 -14.33 -2.08 -14.15
N ASN A 133 -13.81 -0.88 -13.87
CA ASN A 133 -13.97 0.26 -14.77
C ASN A 133 -13.30 0.04 -16.15
N SER A 134 -12.16 -0.66 -16.20
CA SER A 134 -11.51 -1.01 -17.47
C SER A 134 -12.29 -2.07 -18.27
N GLU A 135 -12.82 -3.10 -17.60
CA GLU A 135 -13.63 -4.15 -18.25
C GLU A 135 -14.95 -3.59 -18.79
N ASP A 136 -15.60 -2.67 -18.06
CA ASP A 136 -16.83 -2.00 -18.49
C ASP A 136 -16.61 -1.05 -19.68
N ALA A 137 -15.42 -0.44 -19.79
CA ALA A 137 -15.06 0.44 -20.91
C ALA A 137 -14.79 -0.34 -22.20
N GLU A 138 -14.06 -1.45 -22.12
CA GLU A 138 -13.78 -2.33 -23.27
C GLU A 138 -15.07 -2.99 -23.81
N GLY A 139 -16.00 -3.38 -22.93
CA GLY A 139 -17.29 -3.96 -23.32
C GLY A 139 -18.25 -2.99 -24.02
N GLN A 140 -18.07 -1.67 -23.86
CA GLN A 140 -18.85 -0.65 -24.56
C GLN A 140 -18.30 -0.34 -25.96
N GLU A 141 -16.98 -0.41 -26.17
CA GLU A 141 -16.35 -0.20 -27.49
C GLU A 141 -16.65 -1.34 -28.48
N GLU A 142 -16.68 -2.61 -28.04
CA GLU A 142 -17.02 -3.74 -28.93
C GLU A 142 -18.49 -3.74 -29.39
N SER A 143 -19.41 -3.12 -28.63
CA SER A 143 -20.83 -3.02 -29.00
C SER A 143 -21.13 -1.94 -30.06
N GLY A 144 -20.14 -1.09 -30.38
CA GLY A 144 -20.27 0.02 -31.32
C GLY A 144 -19.92 -0.31 -32.78
N GLU A 145 -19.28 -1.45 -33.07
CA GLU A 145 -18.79 -1.78 -34.42
C GLU A 145 -19.73 -2.67 -35.26
N GLU A 146 -20.86 -3.16 -34.73
CA GLU A 146 -21.76 -4.08 -35.47
C GLU A 146 -22.88 -3.42 -36.28
N ASN A 147 -22.88 -2.09 -36.48
CA ASN A 147 -23.92 -1.41 -37.30
C ASN A 147 -23.35 -0.68 -38.53
N TYR A 148 -22.70 -1.42 -39.42
CA TYR A 148 -22.49 -0.99 -40.81
C TYR A 148 -22.51 -2.19 -41.77
N PHE A 149 -23.68 -2.80 -41.98
CA PHE A 149 -24.03 -3.49 -43.24
C PHE A 149 -25.55 -3.51 -43.45
#